data_AF-A0A929K7C4-F1
#
_entry.id   AF-A0A929K7C4-F1
#
_cell.length_a   1.000
_cell.length_b   1.000
_cell.length_c   1.000
_cell.angle_alpha   90.00
_cell.angle_beta   90.00
_cell.angle_gamma   90.00
#
_symmetry.space_group_name_H-M   'P 1'
#
loop_
_entity.id
_entity.type
_entity.pdbx_description
1 polymer ?
#
loop_
_entity_poly.entity_id
_entity_poly.type
_entity_poly.pdbx_seq_one_letter_code
_entity_poly.pdbx_strand_id
1 'polypeptide(L)' 'MALFDLVESDREEMRGKRIEGIVLGVVTKNQDPEKVGRVKIKFPWLADSDESYWARVATVMAGKDRGTFFLPEVDDEVLV' A
#
# COMPACT_ATOMS: atom_id res chain seq x y z
N MET A 1 -22.31 32.01 -0.03
CA MET A 1 -21.65 30.72 -0.27
C MET A 1 -22.67 29.82 -0.93
N ALA A 2 -22.41 29.39 -2.16
CA ALA A 2 -23.38 28.63 -2.94
C ALA A 2 -23.32 27.14 -2.56
N LEU A 3 -24.44 26.43 -2.71
CA LEU A 3 -24.50 24.97 -2.57
C LEU A 3 -23.50 24.26 -3.49
N PHE A 4 -23.19 24.87 -4.64
CA PHE A 4 -22.17 24.40 -5.58
C PHE A 4 -20.76 24.46 -4.99
N ASP A 5 -20.42 25.52 -4.26
CA ASP A 5 -19.11 25.66 -3.60
C ASP A 5 -18.91 24.57 -2.53
N LEU A 6 -20.01 24.18 -1.86
CA LEU A 6 -19.99 23.13 -0.83
C LEU A 6 -19.78 21.73 -1.41
N VAL A 7 -20.38 21.46 -2.58
CA VAL A 7 -20.20 20.18 -3.29
C VAL A 7 -18.81 20.09 -3.91
N GLU A 8 -18.21 21.21 -4.34
CA GLU A 8 -16.82 21.23 -4.79
C GLU A 8 -15.82 21.05 -3.65
N SER A 9 -16.04 21.71 -2.50
CA SER A 9 -15.18 21.54 -1.33
C SER A 9 -15.19 20.10 -0.82
N ASP A 10 -16.36 19.46 -0.77
CA ASP A 10 -16.48 18.04 -0.38
C ASP A 10 -15.73 17.12 -1.37
N ARG A 11 -15.69 17.46 -2.66
CA ARG A 11 -14.95 16.68 -3.67
C ARG A 11 -13.44 16.87 -3.57
N GLU A 12 -12.98 18.04 -3.17
CA GLU A 12 -11.56 18.29 -2.91
C GLU A 12 -11.09 17.65 -1.60
N GLU A 13 -11.93 17.66 -0.56
CA GLU A 13 -11.65 16.98 0.72
C GLU A 13 -11.65 15.45 0.57
N MET A 14 -12.52 14.91 -0.30
CA MET A 14 -12.55 13.48 -0.65
C MET A 14 -11.43 13.05 -1.63
N ARG A 15 -10.81 13.99 -2.36
CA ARG A 15 -9.52 13.76 -3.01
C ARG A 15 -8.43 13.87 -1.94
N GLY A 16 -8.40 12.91 -1.02
CA GLY A 16 -7.31 12.73 -0.09
C GLY A 16 -5.98 12.93 -0.83
N LYS A 17 -5.07 13.72 -0.23
CA LYS A 17 -3.78 14.08 -0.83
C LYS A 17 -3.16 12.86 -1.50
N ARG A 18 -3.05 12.90 -2.82
CA ARG A 18 -2.43 11.83 -3.59
C ARG A 18 -0.96 11.73 -3.17
N ILE A 19 -0.49 10.52 -2.94
CA ILE A 19 0.94 10.27 -2.80
C ILE A 19 1.48 10.26 -4.23
N GLU A 20 2.28 11.27 -4.55
CA GLU A 20 2.94 11.40 -5.84
C GLU A 20 4.35 10.78 -5.71
N GLY A 21 4.60 9.69 -6.44
CA GLY A 21 5.90 9.01 -6.47
C GLY A 21 5.96 7.71 -5.66
N ILE A 22 7.19 7.18 -5.54
CA ILE A 22 7.51 5.94 -4.81
C ILE A 22 7.95 6.32 -3.40
N VAL A 23 7.51 5.55 -2.42
CA VAL A 23 7.83 5.78 -1.01
C VAL A 23 8.41 4.53 -0.34
N LEU A 24 9.11 4.72 0.78
CA LEU A 24 9.63 3.63 1.60
C LEU A 24 8.56 3.16 2.58
N GLY A 25 8.54 1.86 2.84
CA GLY A 25 7.74 1.25 3.89
C GLY A 25 8.44 0.04 4.50
N VAL A 26 8.02 -0.35 5.70
CA VAL A 26 8.56 -1.50 6.43
C VAL A 26 7.49 -2.58 6.52
N VAL A 27 7.82 -3.81 6.18
CA VAL A 27 6.89 -4.94 6.22
C VAL A 27 6.51 -5.28 7.66
N THR A 28 5.21 -5.32 7.96
CA THR A 28 4.70 -5.70 9.28
C THR A 28 4.14 -7.12 9.32
N LYS A 29 3.62 -7.62 8.20
CA LYS A 29 3.05 -8.98 8.08
C LYS A 29 3.26 -9.53 6.68
N ASN A 30 3.63 -10.81 6.58
CA ASN A 30 3.76 -11.54 5.32
C ASN A 30 2.94 -12.85 5.28
N GLN A 31 2.17 -13.15 6.33
CA GLN A 31 1.27 -14.31 6.40
C GLN A 31 -0.11 -13.99 5.82
N ASP A 32 -0.19 -13.91 4.50
CA ASP A 32 -1.43 -13.63 3.76
C ASP A 32 -2.51 -14.72 3.99
N PRO A 33 -3.70 -14.38 4.51
CA PRO A 33 -4.80 -15.34 4.71
C PRO A 33 -5.25 -16.04 3.42
N GLU A 34 -5.14 -15.37 2.27
CA GLU A 34 -5.49 -15.93 0.96
C GLU A 34 -4.34 -16.73 0.33
N LYS A 35 -3.15 -16.73 0.95
CA LYS A 35 -1.96 -17.45 0.48
C LYS A 35 -1.52 -17.07 -0.95
N VAL A 36 -1.74 -15.82 -1.34
CA VAL A 36 -1.31 -15.28 -2.65
C VAL A 36 -0.04 -14.42 -2.56
N GLY A 37 0.63 -14.41 -1.40
CA GLY A 37 1.96 -13.79 -1.23
C GLY A 37 1.94 -12.27 -1.11
N ARG A 38 0.88 -11.69 -0.54
CA ARG A 38 0.83 -10.26 -0.23
C ARG A 38 1.51 -9.95 1.11
N VAL A 39 1.89 -8.70 1.28
CA VAL A 39 2.45 -8.17 2.54
C VAL A 39 1.63 -6.99 3.04
N LYS A 40 1.70 -6.74 4.35
CA LYS A 40 1.29 -5.47 4.93
C LYS A 40 2.49 -4.66 5.32
N ILE A 41 2.36 -3.34 5.21
CA ILE A 41 3.45 -2.38 5.29
C ILE A 41 3.04 -1.27 6.24
N LYS A 42 3.99 -0.77 7.01
CA LYS A 42 3.89 0.47 7.78
C LYS A 42 4.69 1.55 7.08
N PHE A 43 4.12 2.74 7.03
CA PHE A 43 4.77 3.91 6.46
C PHE A 43 5.35 4.80 7.58
N PRO A 44 6.58 5.32 7.46
CA PRO A 44 7.23 6.10 8.52
C PRO A 44 6.48 7.37 8.96
N TRP A 45 5.60 7.91 8.12
CA TRP A 45 4.83 9.14 8.40
C TRP A 45 3.42 8.88 8.95
N LEU A 46 3.01 7.62 9.11
CA LEU A 46 1.74 7.25 9.75
C LEU A 46 1.96 6.90 11.23
N ALA A 47 0.87 6.84 12.01
CA ALA A 47 0.96 6.47 13.41
C ALA A 47 1.42 5.01 13.56
N ASP A 48 2.02 4.67 14.71
CA ASP A 48 2.50 3.31 14.95
C ASP A 48 1.40 2.25 14.98
N SER A 49 0.17 2.66 15.28
CA SER A 49 -1.03 1.82 15.23
C SER A 49 -1.55 1.57 13.82
N ASP A 50 -1.11 2.36 12.84
CA ASP A 50 -1.61 2.29 11.47
C ASP A 50 -0.83 1.25 10.67
N GLU A 51 -1.57 0.42 9.94
CA GLU A 51 -1.03 -0.62 9.08
C GLU A 51 -1.75 -0.55 7.73
N SER A 52 -1.02 -0.79 6.64
CA SER A 52 -1.61 -0.82 5.31
C SER A 52 -2.62 -1.97 5.13
N TYR A 53 -3.39 -1.89 4.05
CA TYR A 53 -4.04 -3.07 3.51
C TYR A 53 -3.01 -4.01 2.86
N TRP A 54 -3.43 -5.25 2.53
CA TRP A 54 -2.58 -6.21 1.84
C TRP A 54 -2.14 -5.69 0.47
N ALA A 55 -0.83 -5.50 0.30
CA ALA A 55 -0.19 -5.03 -0.92
C ALA A 55 0.40 -6.20 -1.71
N ARG A 56 0.29 -6.13 -3.04
CA ARG A 56 0.93 -7.10 -3.94
C ARG A 56 2.43 -6.79 -4.04
N VAL A 57 3.23 -7.84 -4.15
CA VAL A 57 4.68 -7.73 -4.37
C VAL A 57 4.96 -7.74 -5.87
N ALA A 58 5.69 -6.73 -6.35
CA ALA A 58 6.19 -6.72 -7.72
C ALA A 58 7.32 -7.75 -7.86
N THR A 59 7.22 -8.64 -8.85
CA THR A 59 8.23 -9.66 -9.11
C THR A 59 8.83 -9.49 -10.50
N VAL A 60 10.02 -10.05 -10.72
CA VAL A 60 10.72 -9.98 -12.02
C VAL A 60 9.94 -10.70 -13.12
N MET A 61 9.25 -11.80 -12.76
CA MET A 61 8.38 -12.56 -13.67
C MET A 61 7.27 -13.27 -12.88
N ALA A 62 6.02 -13.17 -13.36
CA ALA A 62 4.85 -13.90 -12.82
C ALA A 62 4.00 -14.50 -13.95
N GLY A 63 4.29 -15.75 -14.33
CA GLY A 63 3.47 -16.57 -15.23
C GLY A 63 2.60 -17.57 -14.46
N LYS A 64 1.65 -18.21 -15.16
CA LYS A 64 0.62 -19.08 -14.54
C LYS A 64 1.17 -20.11 -13.53
N ASP A 65 2.21 -20.84 -13.90
CA ASP A 65 2.83 -21.88 -13.07
C ASP A 65 4.37 -21.75 -13.03
N ARG A 66 4.89 -20.54 -13.33
CA ARG A 66 6.33 -20.26 -13.38
C ARG A 66 6.61 -18.78 -13.11
N GLY A 67 7.74 -18.50 -12.49
CA GLY A 67 8.16 -17.13 -12.24
C GLY A 67 9.18 -17.05 -11.12
N THR A 68 9.34 -15.86 -10.56
CA THR A 68 10.18 -15.59 -9.39
C THR A 68 9.30 -15.32 -8.18
N PHE A 69 9.57 -15.98 -7.07
CA PHE A 69 8.87 -15.75 -5.81
C PHE A 69 9.89 -15.53 -4.70
N PHE A 70 9.98 -14.28 -4.26
CA PHE A 70 10.77 -13.85 -3.11
C PHE A 70 9.83 -12.98 -2.27
N LEU A 71 9.38 -13.52 -1.13
CA LEU A 71 8.47 -12.83 -0.24
C LEU A 71 9.30 -12.01 0.75
N PRO A 72 9.09 -10.70 0.87
CA PRO A 72 9.73 -9.90 1.91
C PRO A 72 9.38 -10.42 3.32
N GLU A 73 10.37 -10.41 4.21
CA GLU A 73 10.18 -10.78 5.60
C GLU A 73 9.70 -9.60 6.43
N VAL A 74 9.17 -9.89 7.62
CA VAL A 74 8.83 -8.84 8.59
C VAL A 74 10.10 -8.05 8.93
N ASP A 75 9.96 -6.74 9.05
CA ASP A 75 11.01 -5.75 9.25
C ASP A 75 11.89 -5.42 8.02
N ASP A 76 11.64 -6.03 6.85
CA ASP A 76 12.29 -5.61 5.59
C ASP A 76 11.76 -4.25 5.10
N GLU A 77 12.66 -3.42 4.56
CA GLU A 77 12.33 -2.18 3.89
C GLU A 77 11.99 -2.42 2.40
N VAL A 78 10.89 -1.84 1.93
CA VAL A 78 10.37 -2.00 0.57
C VAL A 78 10.00 -0.66 -0.06
N LEU A 79 10.03 -0.63 -1.39
CA LEU A 79 9.51 0.47 -2.20
C LEU A 79 8.04 0.21 -2.54
N VAL A 80 7.20 1.24 -2.35
CA VAL A 80 5.75 1.20 -2.56
C VAL A 80 5.31 2.30 -3.52
#